data_AF-A0A4Z2E006-F1
#
_entry.id   AF-A0A4Z2E006-F1
#
_cell.length_a   1.000
_cell.length_b   1.000
_cell.length_c   1.000
_cell.angle_alpha   90.00
_cell.angle_beta   90.00
_cell.angle_gamma   90.00
#
_symmetry.space_group_name_H-M   'P 1'
#
loop_
_entity.id
_entity.type
_entity.pdbx_description
1 polymer ?
#
loop_
_entity_poly.entity_id
_entity_poly.type
_entity_poly.pdbx_seq_one_letter_code
_entity_poly.pdbx_strand_id
1 'polypeptide(L)'
;MLAKLEIKQSGGRPSQPGVKFTIPLSGYGGTSNIILEDQRKQADGYVATLSDVAVGRVSKVCLCVRNTGSRAAFIKAVAFSDVQSRAVMAPSVISLAPSQFVLKERTQERERALCQSANPLLATVCLFCGDEVSRQQYRR
;
A
#
# COMPACT_ATOMS: atom_id res chain seq x y z
N MET A 1 -20.06 6.12 -21.15
CA MET A 1 -20.13 4.63 -21.25
C MET A 1 -18.88 4.05 -20.63
N LEU A 2 -18.99 3.07 -19.71
CA LEU A 2 -17.83 2.33 -19.21
C LEU A 2 -17.56 1.17 -20.15
N ALA A 3 -16.36 1.09 -20.71
CA ALA A 3 -15.96 -0.01 -21.58
C ALA A 3 -15.88 -1.31 -20.76
N LYS A 4 -16.29 -2.44 -21.35
CA LYS A 4 -16.23 -3.77 -20.74
C LYS A 4 -15.88 -4.81 -21.80
N LEU A 5 -15.03 -5.76 -21.45
CA LEU A 5 -14.73 -6.93 -22.26
C LEU A 5 -15.67 -8.05 -21.82
N GLU A 6 -16.52 -8.50 -22.74
CA GLU A 6 -17.37 -9.66 -22.51
C GLU A 6 -16.74 -10.88 -23.17
N ILE A 7 -16.37 -11.88 -22.36
CA ILE A 7 -15.85 -13.16 -22.84
C ILE A 7 -16.99 -14.16 -22.76
N LYS A 8 -17.41 -14.70 -23.90
CA LYS A 8 -18.41 -15.77 -23.98
C LYS A 8 -17.69 -17.06 -24.33
N GLN A 9 -17.73 -18.03 -23.41
CA GLN A 9 -17.28 -19.37 -23.69
C GLN A 9 -18.49 -20.22 -24.08
N SER A 10 -18.55 -20.67 -25.33
CA SER A 10 -19.56 -21.63 -25.76
C SER A 10 -19.30 -22.97 -25.08
N GLY A 11 -20.32 -23.53 -24.41
CA GLY A 11 -20.23 -24.87 -23.84
C GLY A 11 -19.93 -25.89 -24.94
N GLY A 12 -18.99 -26.81 -24.69
CA GLY A 12 -18.59 -27.84 -25.68
C GLY A 12 -19.69 -28.86 -26.00
N ARG A 13 -20.83 -28.82 -25.28
CA ARG A 13 -22.03 -29.64 -25.53
C ARG A 13 -23.27 -28.74 -25.60
N PRO A 14 -24.24 -29.03 -26.48
CA PRO A 14 -25.47 -28.24 -26.62
C PRO A 14 -26.28 -28.10 -25.33
N SER A 15 -26.13 -29.02 -24.39
CA SER A 15 -26.85 -29.06 -23.10
C SER A 15 -26.21 -28.24 -21.98
N GLN A 16 -25.03 -27.65 -22.19
CA GLN A 16 -24.37 -26.83 -21.17
C GLN A 16 -24.47 -25.33 -21.50
N PRO A 17 -25.11 -24.52 -20.64
CA PRO A 17 -25.12 -23.07 -20.79
C PRO A 17 -23.68 -22.54 -20.85
N GLY A 18 -23.37 -21.75 -21.88
CA GLY A 18 -22.08 -21.09 -21.99
C GLY A 18 -21.82 -20.15 -20.82
N VAL A 19 -20.56 -20.02 -20.41
CA VAL A 19 -20.18 -19.10 -19.34
C VAL A 19 -19.89 -17.73 -19.95
N LYS A 20 -20.54 -16.69 -19.42
CA LYS A 20 -20.29 -15.28 -19.80
C LYS A 20 -19.51 -14.59 -18.68
N PHE A 21 -18.27 -14.26 -18.96
CA PHE A 21 -17.45 -13.41 -18.10
C PHE A 21 -17.56 -11.96 -18.56
N THR A 22 -17.66 -11.03 -17.63
CA THR A 22 -17.62 -9.60 -17.92
C THR A 22 -16.47 -8.98 -17.14
N ILE A 23 -15.50 -8.43 -17.86
CA ILE A 23 -14.36 -7.72 -17.28
C ILE A 23 -14.60 -6.22 -17.54
N PRO A 24 -14.88 -5.41 -16.51
CA PRO A 24 -14.96 -3.97 -16.69
C PRO A 24 -13.57 -3.47 -17.12
N LEU A 25 -13.49 -2.80 -18.26
CA LEU A 25 -12.24 -2.20 -18.76
C LEU A 25 -11.98 -0.83 -18.13
N SER A 26 -12.99 -0.24 -17.49
CA SER A 26 -12.80 0.90 -16.60
C SER A 26 -11.86 0.52 -15.46
N GLY A 27 -10.66 1.11 -15.44
CA GLY A 27 -9.59 0.77 -14.50
C GLY A 27 -8.52 -0.18 -15.08
N TYR A 28 -8.59 -0.56 -16.35
CA TYR A 28 -7.49 -1.20 -17.09
C TYR A 28 -6.79 -0.16 -17.98
N GLY A 29 -5.47 -0.02 -17.83
CA GLY A 29 -4.67 1.04 -18.46
C GLY A 29 -4.55 2.27 -17.57
N GLY A 30 -3.43 2.36 -16.84
CA GLY A 30 -3.13 3.41 -15.89
C GLY A 30 -2.05 2.97 -14.91
N THR A 31 -1.42 3.93 -14.23
CA THR A 31 -0.38 3.66 -13.24
C THR A 31 -0.84 4.17 -11.88
N SER A 32 -0.62 3.39 -10.82
CA SER A 32 -0.60 3.92 -9.46
C SER A 32 0.70 4.70 -9.28
N ASN A 33 0.64 5.85 -8.61
CA ASN A 33 1.85 6.59 -8.24
C ASN A 33 1.68 7.18 -6.85
N ILE A 34 2.50 6.72 -5.91
CA ILE A 34 2.42 7.12 -4.51
C ILE A 34 3.54 8.10 -4.17
N ILE A 35 3.15 9.20 -3.54
CA ILE A 35 4.07 10.15 -2.95
C ILE A 35 3.78 10.30 -1.46
N LEU A 36 4.82 10.48 -0.65
CA LEU A 36 4.65 10.94 0.72
C LEU A 36 4.73 12.45 0.68
N GLU A 37 3.64 13.10 1.07
CA GLU A 37 3.60 14.54 1.22
C GLU A 37 4.37 14.96 2.47
N ASP A 38 4.94 16.17 2.42
CA ASP A 38 5.76 16.77 3.48
C ASP A 38 7.07 16.03 3.82
N GLN A 39 7.44 14.98 3.06
CA GLN A 39 8.69 14.25 3.21
C GLN A 39 9.60 14.45 2.01
N ARG A 40 10.89 14.68 2.28
CA ARG A 40 11.88 14.84 1.21
C ARG A 40 12.17 13.48 0.58
N LYS A 41 11.84 13.35 -0.71
CA LYS A 41 12.23 12.19 -1.52
C LYS A 41 13.75 12.19 -1.67
N GLN A 42 14.40 11.14 -1.18
CA GLN A 42 15.79 10.80 -1.43
C GLN A 42 15.90 9.78 -2.57
N ALA A 43 17.12 9.49 -3.02
CA ALA A 43 17.38 8.62 -4.17
C ALA A 43 16.72 7.23 -4.05
N ASP A 44 16.64 6.68 -2.83
CA ASP A 44 16.13 5.34 -2.54
C ASP A 44 14.79 5.33 -1.78
N GLY A 45 14.09 6.46 -1.66
CA GLY A 45 12.78 6.51 -1.01
C GLY A 45 12.47 7.80 -0.26
N TYR A 46 11.65 7.72 0.78
CA TYR A 46 11.31 8.85 1.65
C TYR A 46 11.88 8.62 3.04
N VAL A 47 12.40 9.67 3.67
CA VAL A 47 12.91 9.61 5.04
C VAL A 47 12.02 10.48 5.92
N ALA A 48 11.47 9.87 6.97
CA ALA A 48 10.70 10.56 8.00
C ALA A 48 11.45 10.47 9.34
N THR A 49 11.61 11.62 10.00
CA THR A 49 12.25 11.69 11.32
C THR A 49 11.18 11.73 12.40
N LEU A 50 11.29 10.83 13.37
CA LEU A 50 10.47 10.86 14.57
C LEU A 50 11.15 11.73 15.63
N SER A 51 10.57 12.89 15.95
CA SER A 51 11.05 13.76 17.01
C SER A 51 10.55 13.30 18.40
N ASP A 52 11.23 13.75 19.45
CA ASP A 52 10.80 13.62 20.85
C ASP A 52 10.71 12.18 21.40
N VAL A 53 11.55 11.29 20.88
CA VAL A 53 11.66 9.92 21.38
C VAL A 53 12.28 9.92 22.78
N ALA A 54 11.50 9.50 23.77
CA ALA A 54 11.91 9.43 25.17
C ALA A 54 11.52 8.09 25.81
N VAL A 55 12.32 7.65 26.78
CA VAL A 55 12.09 6.40 27.52
C VAL A 55 10.74 6.48 28.26
N GLY A 56 9.92 5.43 28.10
CA GLY A 56 8.59 5.36 28.74
C GLY A 56 7.50 6.20 28.08
N ARG A 57 7.80 6.90 26.96
CA ARG A 57 6.82 7.68 26.21
C ARG A 57 6.59 7.10 24.82
N VAL A 58 5.32 7.02 24.42
CA VAL A 58 4.94 6.68 23.05
C VAL A 58 5.11 7.91 22.17
N SER A 59 6.00 7.83 21.18
CA SER A 59 6.20 8.88 20.18
C SER A 59 5.39 8.56 18.93
N LYS A 60 4.87 9.60 18.27
CA LYS A 60 3.98 9.43 17.11
C LYS A 60 4.44 10.31 15.96
N VAL A 61 4.48 9.75 14.75
CA VAL A 61 4.64 10.50 13.49
C VAL A 61 3.44 10.23 12.61
N CYS A 62 2.98 11.25 11.90
CA CYS A 62 1.94 11.11 10.87
C CYS A 62 2.57 11.33 9.50
N LEU A 63 2.37 10.39 8.59
CA LEU A 63 2.79 10.46 7.21
C LEU A 63 1.56 10.71 6.35
N CYS A 64 1.64 11.66 5.41
CA CYS A 64 0.56 11.89 4.45
C CYS A 64 0.92 11.18 3.15
N VAL A 65 0.05 10.28 2.69
CA VAL A 65 0.27 9.47 1.50
C VAL A 65 -0.73 9.90 0.44
N ARG A 66 -0.23 10.25 -0.75
CA ARG A 66 -1.07 10.71 -1.86
C ARG A 66 -0.86 9.85 -3.09
N ASN A 67 -1.97 9.48 -3.73
CA ASN A 67 -1.96 8.79 -5.01
C ASN A 67 -2.14 9.80 -6.14
N THR A 68 -1.06 10.12 -6.85
CA THR A 68 -1.11 10.98 -8.06
C THR A 68 -1.32 10.16 -9.34
N GLY A 69 -1.44 8.85 -9.22
CA GLY A 69 -1.69 7.94 -10.32
C GLY A 69 -3.11 8.04 -10.88
N SER A 70 -3.31 7.46 -12.05
CA SER A 70 -4.61 7.35 -12.72
C SER A 70 -5.43 6.12 -12.26
N ARG A 71 -4.90 5.34 -11.31
CA ARG A 71 -5.53 4.15 -10.76
C ARG A 71 -5.41 4.11 -9.25
N ALA A 72 -6.40 3.52 -8.58
CA ALA A 72 -6.28 3.13 -7.17
C ALA A 72 -5.01 2.30 -6.90
N ALA A 73 -4.43 2.51 -5.74
CA ALA A 73 -3.23 1.83 -5.27
C ALA A 73 -3.54 1.09 -3.98
N PHE A 74 -3.23 -0.19 -3.92
CA PHE A 74 -3.16 -0.89 -2.64
C PHE A 74 -1.83 -0.54 -1.98
N ILE A 75 -1.88 -0.13 -0.72
CA ILE A 75 -0.71 0.29 0.05
C ILE A 75 -0.57 -0.65 1.24
N LYS A 76 0.64 -1.17 1.44
CA LYS A 76 1.04 -1.94 2.62
C LYS A 76 2.30 -1.33 3.24
N ALA A 77 2.17 -0.89 4.48
CA ALA A 77 3.26 -0.36 5.27
C ALA A 77 3.87 -1.47 6.15
N VAL A 78 5.19 -1.62 6.09
CA VAL A 78 5.93 -2.60 6.91
C VAL A 78 7.16 -1.93 7.51
N ALA A 79 7.34 -2.07 8.83
CA ALA A 79 8.53 -1.61 9.53
C ALA A 79 9.58 -2.73 9.58
N PHE A 80 10.76 -2.47 9.02
CA PHE A 80 11.90 -3.37 9.05
C PHE A 80 12.96 -2.89 10.03
N SER A 81 13.52 -3.81 10.81
CA SER A 81 14.74 -3.58 11.60
C SER A 81 15.96 -3.63 10.69
N ASP A 82 15.90 -4.47 9.66
CA ASP A 82 16.86 -4.52 8.57
C ASP A 82 16.15 -4.88 7.26
N VAL A 83 16.28 -4.00 6.27
CA VAL A 83 15.65 -4.17 4.94
C VAL A 83 16.34 -5.26 4.14
N GLN A 84 17.66 -5.45 4.30
CA GLN A 84 18.42 -6.43 3.52
C GLN A 84 18.06 -7.86 3.91
N SER A 85 18.01 -8.16 5.22
CA SER A 85 17.54 -9.45 5.73
C SER A 85 16.01 -9.59 5.75
N ARG A 86 15.26 -8.54 5.39
CA ARG A 86 13.79 -8.45 5.50
C ARG A 86 13.28 -8.76 6.92
N ALA A 87 14.09 -8.46 7.94
CA ALA A 87 13.71 -8.63 9.33
C ALA A 87 12.67 -7.58 9.73
N VAL A 88 11.44 -8.02 10.01
CA VAL A 88 10.31 -7.15 10.40
C VAL A 88 10.37 -6.83 11.88
N MET A 89 10.11 -5.57 12.25
CA MET A 89 10.07 -5.16 13.65
C MET A 89 8.83 -5.67 14.36
N ALA A 90 9.01 -5.99 15.65
CA ALA A 90 7.90 -6.35 16.51
C ALA A 90 6.94 -5.16 16.68
N PRO A 91 5.60 -5.39 16.66
CA PRO A 91 4.59 -4.35 16.87
C PRO A 91 4.68 -3.61 18.21
N SER A 92 5.31 -4.23 19.20
CA SER A 92 5.60 -3.63 20.51
C SER A 92 6.64 -2.51 20.43
N VAL A 93 7.50 -2.53 19.40
CA VAL A 93 8.55 -1.53 19.18
C VAL A 93 8.02 -0.41 18.29
N ILE A 94 7.39 -0.78 17.16
CA ILE A 94 6.74 0.15 16.23
C ILE A 94 5.41 -0.44 15.75
N SER A 95 4.35 0.37 15.86
CA SER A 95 3.03 0.05 15.35
C SER A 95 2.64 1.02 14.23
N LEU A 96 2.13 0.48 13.13
CA LEU A 96 1.68 1.24 11.95
C LEU A 96 0.16 1.12 11.83
N ALA A 97 -0.54 2.26 11.70
CA ALA A 97 -1.98 2.29 11.56
C ALA A 97 -2.44 3.45 10.64
N PRO A 98 -3.20 3.18 9.57
CA PRO A 98 -3.49 1.86 9.00
C PRO A 98 -2.25 1.25 8.31
N SER A 99 -1.98 -0.04 8.54
CA SER A 99 -0.85 -0.73 7.89
C SER A 99 -1.18 -1.22 6.48
N GLN A 100 -2.46 -1.32 6.12
CA GLN A 100 -2.93 -1.73 4.80
C GLN A 100 -4.20 -0.96 4.44
N PHE A 101 -4.23 -0.36 3.26
CA PHE A 101 -5.41 0.37 2.77
C PHE A 101 -5.37 0.53 1.25
N VAL A 102 -6.51 0.92 0.66
CA VAL A 102 -6.62 1.21 -0.78
C VAL A 102 -6.80 2.70 -0.94
N LEU A 103 -5.85 3.35 -1.61
CA LEU A 103 -5.89 4.77 -1.92
C LEU A 103 -6.40 4.98 -3.34
N LYS A 104 -7.60 5.56 -3.48
CA LYS A 104 -8.21 5.83 -4.79
C LYS A 104 -7.38 6.82 -5.60
N GLU A 105 -7.57 6.83 -6.92
CA GLU A 105 -6.93 7.81 -7.80
C GLU A 105 -7.17 9.25 -7.32
N ARG A 106 -6.11 10.06 -7.33
CA ARG A 106 -6.13 11.48 -6.95
C ARG A 106 -6.63 11.76 -5.52
N THR A 107 -6.57 10.77 -4.62
CA THR A 107 -6.94 10.92 -3.20
C THR A 107 -5.71 10.91 -2.27
N GLN A 108 -5.91 11.42 -1.05
CA GLN A 108 -4.90 11.59 -0.01
C GLN A 108 -5.40 10.91 1.28
N GLU A 109 -4.52 10.18 1.96
CA GLU A 109 -4.78 9.56 3.26
C GLU A 109 -3.65 9.85 4.25
N ARG A 110 -3.96 9.88 5.54
CA ARG A 110 -2.99 10.17 6.60
C ARG A 110 -2.68 8.92 7.41
N GLU A 111 -1.48 8.38 7.23
CA GLU A 111 -0.94 7.25 7.96
C GLU A 111 -0.32 7.71 9.30
N ARG A 112 -0.46 6.91 10.36
CA ARG A 112 0.12 7.19 11.68
C ARG A 112 1.05 6.04 12.08
N ALA A 113 2.27 6.37 12.48
CA ALA A 113 3.22 5.43 13.07
C ALA A 113 3.46 5.79 14.54
N LEU A 114 3.50 4.77 15.39
CA LEU A 114 3.70 4.85 16.84
C LEU A 114 4.98 4.09 17.20
N CYS A 115 5.89 4.68 18.00
CA CYS A 115 7.13 4.02 18.41
C CYS A 115 7.37 4.14 19.92
N GLN A 116 8.03 3.14 20.52
CA GLN A 116 8.29 3.04 21.98
C GLN A 116 9.76 2.73 22.38
N SER A 117 10.76 2.96 21.52
CA SER A 117 12.15 2.50 21.75
C SER A 117 13.21 3.62 21.71
N ALA A 118 14.39 3.38 22.31
CA ALA A 118 15.42 4.38 22.68
C ALA A 118 16.73 4.36 21.86
N ASN A 119 16.82 3.69 20.70
CA ASN A 119 18.08 3.59 19.95
C ASN A 119 18.15 4.47 18.68
N PRO A 120 19.33 5.02 18.31
CA PRO A 120 19.49 5.95 17.20
C PRO A 120 19.67 5.21 15.85
N LEU A 121 18.57 4.68 15.32
CA LEU A 121 18.15 4.50 13.91
C LEU A 121 16.93 3.56 13.99
N LEU A 122 15.72 4.13 14.09
CA LEU A 122 14.60 3.42 14.73
C LEU A 122 13.91 2.36 13.86
N ALA A 123 13.82 2.57 12.53
CA ALA A 123 13.25 1.60 11.58
C ALA A 123 13.29 2.13 10.16
N THR A 124 13.29 1.23 9.19
CA THR A 124 12.91 1.57 7.82
C THR A 124 11.47 1.14 7.58
N VAL A 125 10.58 2.10 7.35
CA VAL A 125 9.20 1.81 6.93
C VAL A 125 9.14 1.80 5.41
N CYS A 126 8.88 0.63 4.84
CA CYS A 126 8.67 0.49 3.40
C CYS A 126 7.17 0.51 3.09
N LEU A 127 6.79 1.36 2.12
CA LEU A 127 5.45 1.39 1.56
C LEU A 127 5.44 0.63 0.25
N PHE A 128 4.86 -0.56 0.27
CA PHE A 128 4.64 -1.34 -0.93
C PHE A 128 3.34 -0.89 -1.57
N CYS A 129 3.41 -0.46 -2.84
CA CYS A 129 2.23 -0.13 -3.61
C CYS A 129 2.07 -1.07 -4.80
N GLY A 130 0.83 -1.47 -5.06
CA GLY A 130 0.50 -2.40 -6.14
C GLY A 130 -0.88 -2.15 -6.70
N ASP A 131 -1.21 -2.89 -7.75
CA ASP A 131 -2.51 -2.85 -8.38
C ASP A 131 -3.55 -3.75 -7.69
N GLU A 132 -4.81 -3.70 -8.14
CA GLU A 132 -5.89 -4.52 -7.58
C GLU A 132 -5.61 -6.03 -7.69
N VAL A 133 -4.80 -6.45 -8.68
CA VAL A 133 -4.33 -7.86 -8.79
C VAL A 133 -3.37 -8.18 -7.65
N SER A 134 -2.44 -7.28 -7.34
CA SER A 134 -1.55 -7.38 -6.18
C SER A 134 -2.33 -7.45 -4.87
N ARG A 135 -3.43 -6.69 -4.73
CA ARG A 135 -4.36 -6.79 -3.57
C ARG A 135 -4.99 -8.19 -3.45
N GLN A 136 -5.44 -8.77 -4.56
CA GLN A 136 -6.05 -10.11 -4.55
C GLN A 136 -5.04 -11.20 -4.21
N GLN A 137 -3.78 -11.04 -4.63
CA GLN A 137 -2.70 -11.99 -4.35
C GLN A 137 -2.20 -11.92 -2.90
N TYR A 138 -2.05 -10.71 -2.34
CA TYR A 138 -1.63 -10.53 -0.94
C TYR A 138 -2.71 -10.88 0.10
N ARG A 139 -3.93 -11.16 -0.35
CA ARG A 139 -5.04 -11.66 0.48
C ARG A 139 -5.01 -13.18 0.68
N ARG A 140 -4.19 -13.91 -0.08
CA ARG A 140 -3.93 -15.35 0.11
C ARG A 140 -2.69 -15.54 0.97
#